data_AF-S5ZML5-F1
#
_entry.id   AF-S5ZML5-F1
#
_cell.length_a   1.000
_cell.length_b   1.000
_cell.length_c   1.000
_cell.angle_alpha   90.00
_cell.angle_beta   90.00
_cell.angle_gamma   90.00
#
_symmetry.space_group_name_H-M   'P 1'
#
loop_
_entity.id
_entity.type
_entity.pdbx_description
1 polymer ?
#
loop_
_entity_poly.entity_id
_entity_poly.type
_entity_poly.pdbx_seq_one_letter_code
_entity_poly.pdbx_strand_id
1 'polypeptide(L)'
;MNNLKLSLLKKWELESEYSFVHGSVLLPNSTAIILTSGNIDWDKYYLLMLSSDGIKKIPIEYEKTSDRDYPVLFRYGAGFGLIISAKEVRYYPDIHSSPEIIPIKNKSLLRRNIVPEKAQQRYFQNISDSRIIPVCFENEFYCGNARCFALLEFDVAAKYAEWKCFSTIDKKAFTYQEDSHSDAPKIDSIKISDKEIYAFIPGDSQTSVNKWGMNYYALARVSENGKVIEKLIESDYLKKDGKKGGINGHFTDSQYVIMTPLFKTDDWKGKQKVFSLGTREYSDITFPKGMSKHKLENIAGEICLTSLFDRGLKEIALYNINN
;
A
#
# COMPACT_ATOMS: atom_id res chain seq x y z
N MET A 1 14.93 -21.94 -4.12
CA MET A 1 14.32 -20.59 -4.13
C MET A 1 14.07 -20.25 -5.58
N ASN A 2 12.80 -20.11 -5.96
CA ASN A 2 12.46 -19.58 -7.27
C ASN A 2 12.92 -18.11 -7.33
N ASN A 3 13.37 -17.66 -8.49
CA ASN A 3 13.93 -16.33 -8.68
C ASN A 3 13.06 -15.63 -9.72
N LEU A 4 12.45 -14.51 -9.37
CA LEU A 4 11.63 -13.75 -10.31
C LEU A 4 12.56 -13.00 -11.25
N LYS A 5 12.73 -13.52 -12.47
CA LYS A 5 13.58 -12.89 -13.48
C LYS A 5 12.75 -11.91 -14.30
N LEU A 6 13.12 -10.63 -14.21
CA LEU A 6 12.38 -9.57 -14.89
C LEU A 6 12.93 -9.32 -16.30
N SER A 7 12.06 -9.03 -17.26
CA SER A 7 12.41 -8.59 -18.62
C SER A 7 11.70 -7.30 -18.98
N LEU A 8 12.46 -6.27 -19.33
CA LEU A 8 11.94 -4.92 -19.56
C LEU A 8 10.97 -4.92 -20.75
N LEU A 9 9.77 -4.40 -20.51
CA LEU A 9 8.77 -4.17 -21.56
C LEU A 9 8.77 -2.71 -22.00
N LYS A 10 8.68 -1.80 -21.04
CA LYS A 10 8.59 -0.37 -21.29
C LYS A 10 9.17 0.42 -20.13
N LYS A 11 9.73 1.58 -20.45
CA LYS A 11 10.31 2.52 -19.49
C LYS A 11 9.83 3.92 -19.83
N TRP A 12 9.52 4.69 -18.81
CA TRP A 12 9.21 6.11 -18.90
C TRP A 12 10.19 6.87 -18.03
N GLU A 13 10.74 7.95 -18.59
CA GLU A 13 11.58 8.90 -17.86
C GLU A 13 10.74 10.10 -17.46
N LEU A 14 11.00 10.62 -16.27
CA LEU A 14 10.25 11.69 -15.62
C LEU A 14 11.22 12.80 -15.23
N GLU A 15 10.74 14.05 -15.20
CA GLU A 15 11.57 15.25 -14.97
C GLU A 15 11.94 15.49 -13.49
N SER A 16 11.89 14.45 -12.64
CA SER A 16 12.11 14.56 -11.18
C SER A 16 11.26 15.61 -10.45
N GLU A 17 10.20 16.12 -11.10
CA GLU A 17 9.22 17.06 -10.52
C GLU A 17 8.26 16.37 -9.53
N TYR A 18 8.22 15.04 -9.54
CA TYR A 18 7.38 14.20 -8.68
C TYR A 18 8.18 13.60 -7.53
N SER A 19 7.51 13.31 -6.43
CA SER A 19 8.12 12.77 -5.21
C SER A 19 8.40 11.27 -5.34
N PHE A 20 7.61 10.41 -4.73
CA PHE A 20 7.71 8.95 -4.81
C PHE A 20 6.35 8.35 -5.18
N VAL A 21 6.34 7.04 -5.44
CA VAL A 21 5.09 6.30 -5.70
C VAL A 21 4.35 6.16 -4.36
N HIS A 22 3.21 6.83 -4.24
CA HIS A 22 2.32 6.68 -3.09
C HIS A 22 1.48 5.40 -3.25
N GLY A 23 0.95 5.17 -4.45
CA GLY A 23 0.22 3.96 -4.80
C GLY A 23 0.29 3.69 -6.29
N SER A 24 0.03 2.45 -6.68
CA SER A 24 0.01 2.08 -8.10
C SER A 24 -1.08 1.07 -8.42
N VAL A 25 -1.60 1.16 -9.65
CA VAL A 25 -2.56 0.21 -10.21
C VAL A 25 -2.11 -0.14 -11.62
N LEU A 26 -2.19 -1.43 -11.97
CA LEU A 26 -2.03 -1.87 -13.35
C LEU A 26 -3.42 -2.25 -13.90
N LEU A 27 -3.83 -1.59 -14.98
CA LEU A 27 -5.08 -1.89 -15.66
C LEU A 27 -4.91 -3.08 -16.62
N PRO A 28 -6.00 -3.78 -16.99
CA PRO A 28 -5.94 -4.93 -17.90
C PRO A 28 -5.26 -4.65 -19.25
N ASN A 29 -5.31 -3.41 -19.73
CA ASN A 29 -4.68 -2.96 -20.97
C ASN A 29 -3.20 -2.58 -20.81
N SER A 30 -2.55 -3.01 -19.72
CA SER A 30 -1.15 -2.70 -19.36
C SER A 30 -0.87 -1.22 -19.12
N THR A 31 -1.89 -0.39 -18.92
CA THR A 31 -1.69 0.99 -18.47
C THR A 31 -1.40 1.00 -16.98
N ALA A 32 -0.29 1.64 -16.59
CA ALA A 32 0.04 1.85 -15.19
C ALA A 32 -0.50 3.20 -14.71
N ILE A 33 -1.18 3.20 -13.58
CA ILE A 33 -1.66 4.40 -12.89
C ILE A 33 -0.81 4.60 -11.65
N ILE A 34 -0.11 5.72 -11.56
CA ILE A 34 0.74 6.08 -10.43
C ILE A 34 0.08 7.23 -9.67
N LEU A 35 -0.17 7.05 -8.38
CA LEU A 35 -0.44 8.17 -7.48
C LEU A 35 0.89 8.69 -6.93
N THR A 36 1.14 9.98 -7.08
CA THR A 36 2.34 10.65 -6.57
C THR A 36 2.00 12.07 -6.09
N SER A 37 2.97 12.79 -5.52
CA SER A 37 2.86 14.22 -5.20
C SER A 37 3.97 15.01 -5.89
N GLY A 38 3.87 16.35 -5.86
CA GLY A 38 4.97 17.21 -6.27
C GLY A 38 6.21 16.94 -5.40
N ASN A 39 7.41 17.08 -5.97
CA ASN A 39 8.68 16.93 -5.26
C ASN A 39 9.02 18.17 -4.41
N ILE A 40 8.44 19.33 -4.74
CA ILE A 40 8.57 20.58 -3.97
C ILE A 40 7.24 20.86 -3.26
N ASP A 41 6.15 20.84 -4.02
CA ASP A 41 4.79 21.02 -3.51
C ASP A 41 4.23 19.66 -3.04
N TRP A 42 4.70 19.18 -1.89
CA TRP A 42 4.33 17.85 -1.36
C TRP A 42 2.84 17.69 -1.08
N ASP A 43 2.13 18.81 -0.99
CA ASP A 43 0.71 18.90 -0.77
C ASP A 43 -0.11 18.76 -2.06
N LYS A 44 0.49 18.86 -3.25
CA LYS A 44 -0.21 18.67 -4.53
C LYS A 44 -0.04 17.25 -5.03
N TYR A 45 -1.15 16.55 -5.23
CA TYR A 45 -1.15 15.16 -5.71
C TYR A 45 -1.49 15.08 -7.20
N TYR A 46 -0.94 14.05 -7.84
CA TYR A 46 -1.11 13.80 -9.27
C TYR A 46 -1.35 12.32 -9.52
N LEU A 47 -2.19 12.03 -10.51
CA LEU A 47 -2.19 10.74 -11.20
C LEU A 47 -1.31 10.85 -12.44
N LEU A 48 -0.38 9.90 -12.59
CA LEU A 48 0.35 9.68 -13.83
C LEU A 48 -0.21 8.42 -14.49
N MET A 49 -0.77 8.57 -15.68
CA MET A 49 -1.24 7.48 -16.51
C MET A 49 -0.17 7.17 -17.55
N LEU A 50 0.43 5.99 -17.44
CA LEU A 50 1.55 5.54 -18.26
C LEU A 50 1.06 4.45 -19.22
N SER A 51 0.91 4.80 -20.50
CA SER A 51 0.39 3.90 -21.54
C SER A 51 1.35 3.81 -22.73
N SER A 52 0.94 3.10 -23.79
CA SER A 52 1.63 3.10 -25.10
C SER A 52 1.88 4.52 -25.62
N ASP A 53 0.91 5.41 -25.41
CA ASP A 53 0.82 6.72 -26.06
C ASP A 53 1.64 7.80 -25.33
N GLY A 54 2.14 7.48 -24.14
CA GLY A 54 3.01 8.36 -23.36
C GLY A 54 2.57 8.46 -21.90
N ILE A 55 2.72 9.66 -21.35
CA ILE A 55 2.41 10.00 -19.96
C ILE A 55 1.30 11.06 -19.98
N LYS A 56 0.16 10.75 -19.37
CA LYS A 56 -0.88 11.74 -19.09
C LYS A 56 -0.89 12.07 -17.60
N LYS A 57 -0.78 13.35 -17.27
CA LYS A 57 -0.83 13.90 -15.91
C LYS A 57 -2.24 14.38 -15.61
N ILE A 58 -2.77 14.04 -14.43
CA ILE A 58 -4.03 14.59 -13.92
C ILE A 58 -3.77 15.15 -12.52
N PRO A 59 -3.92 16.47 -12.30
CA PRO A 59 -3.87 17.04 -10.95
C PRO A 59 -5.09 16.59 -10.14
N ILE A 60 -4.87 16.30 -8.85
CA ILE A 60 -5.93 15.92 -7.92
C ILE A 60 -6.25 17.12 -7.04
N GLU A 61 -7.33 17.82 -7.39
CA GLU A 61 -7.78 18.99 -6.65
C GLU A 61 -8.89 18.62 -5.66
N TYR A 62 -8.69 18.94 -4.39
CA TYR A 62 -9.70 18.79 -3.34
C TYR A 62 -9.41 19.73 -2.18
N GLU A 63 -10.45 20.09 -1.43
CA GLU A 63 -10.29 20.87 -0.21
C GLU A 63 -9.73 19.96 0.89
N LYS A 64 -8.47 20.19 1.25
CA LYS A 64 -7.81 19.41 2.28
C LYS A 64 -8.38 19.71 3.65
N THR A 65 -8.75 18.66 4.36
CA THR A 65 -9.08 18.75 5.78
C THR A 65 -7.85 18.65 6.69
N SER A 66 -6.73 18.15 6.16
CA SER A 66 -5.44 18.09 6.86
C SER A 66 -4.28 17.89 5.87
N ASP A 67 -3.11 18.43 6.19
CA ASP A 67 -1.86 18.20 5.42
C ASP A 67 -1.41 16.74 5.40
N ARG A 68 -1.93 15.96 6.35
CA ARG A 68 -1.63 14.54 6.48
C ARG A 68 -2.77 13.67 5.98
N ASP A 69 -3.77 14.18 5.29
CA ASP A 69 -4.82 13.35 4.73
C ASP A 69 -4.56 13.08 3.25
N TYR A 70 -4.17 11.85 2.95
CA TYR A 70 -3.69 11.47 1.63
C TYR A 70 -4.81 10.89 0.77
N PRO A 71 -4.86 11.22 -0.53
CA PRO A 71 -5.69 10.46 -1.46
C PRO A 71 -5.19 9.02 -1.51
N VAL A 72 -6.09 8.07 -1.74
CA VAL A 72 -5.71 6.65 -1.82
C VAL A 72 -6.22 6.02 -3.09
N LEU A 73 -5.30 5.43 -3.86
CA LEU A 73 -5.57 4.78 -5.14
C LEU A 73 -5.94 3.31 -4.94
N PHE A 74 -6.94 2.83 -5.67
CA PHE A 74 -7.32 1.42 -5.72
C PHE A 74 -7.77 1.01 -7.12
N ARG A 75 -7.66 -0.27 -7.43
CA ARG A 75 -8.19 -0.87 -8.67
C ARG A 75 -9.62 -1.34 -8.44
N TYR A 76 -10.50 -1.17 -9.43
CA TYR A 76 -11.85 -1.73 -9.39
C TYR A 76 -12.38 -2.08 -10.78
N GLY A 77 -12.54 -3.39 -11.02
CA GLY A 77 -12.86 -3.91 -12.34
C GLY A 77 -11.78 -3.58 -13.37
N ALA A 78 -12.20 -3.02 -14.51
CA ALA A 78 -11.30 -2.55 -15.56
C ALA A 78 -10.77 -1.13 -15.32
N GLY A 79 -11.35 -0.39 -14.37
CA GLY A 79 -10.99 0.98 -14.02
C GLY A 79 -10.24 1.09 -12.71
N PHE A 80 -10.18 2.31 -12.18
CA PHE A 80 -9.52 2.62 -10.90
C PHE A 80 -10.26 3.73 -10.18
N GLY A 81 -10.07 3.82 -8.87
CA GLY A 81 -10.69 4.85 -8.05
C GLY A 81 -9.69 5.54 -7.13
N LEU A 82 -10.04 6.77 -6.75
CA LEU A 82 -9.37 7.53 -5.70
C LEU A 82 -10.32 7.78 -4.55
N ILE A 83 -9.93 7.42 -3.34
CA ILE A 83 -10.63 7.82 -2.12
C ILE A 83 -10.05 9.14 -1.66
N ILE A 84 -10.90 10.16 -1.52
CA ILE A 84 -10.52 11.50 -1.08
C ILE A 84 -11.15 11.77 0.28
N SER A 85 -10.30 12.07 1.25
CA SER A 85 -10.64 12.47 2.62
C SER A 85 -11.71 11.63 3.32
N ALA A 86 -11.73 10.32 3.04
CA ALA A 86 -12.68 9.33 3.51
C ALA A 86 -14.16 9.69 3.29
N LYS A 87 -14.42 10.65 2.39
CA LYS A 87 -15.73 11.28 2.16
C LYS A 87 -16.25 11.08 0.75
N GLU A 88 -15.37 10.89 -0.23
CA GLU A 88 -15.77 10.65 -1.61
C GLU A 88 -14.84 9.66 -2.29
N VAL A 89 -15.41 8.94 -3.26
CA VAL A 89 -14.67 8.18 -4.26
C VAL A 89 -14.79 8.91 -5.59
N ARG A 90 -13.66 9.13 -6.26
CA ARG A 90 -13.59 9.53 -7.66
C ARG A 90 -13.22 8.31 -8.50
N TYR A 91 -14.19 7.74 -9.20
CA TYR A 91 -13.99 6.53 -9.99
C TYR A 91 -13.80 6.86 -11.47
N TYR A 92 -12.76 6.29 -12.07
CA TYR A 92 -12.41 6.44 -13.47
C TYR A 92 -12.64 5.09 -14.18
N PRO A 93 -13.66 5.00 -15.06
CA PRO A 93 -13.91 3.79 -15.84
C PRO A 93 -12.73 3.45 -16.77
N ASP A 94 -12.07 4.48 -17.30
CA ASP A 94 -10.90 4.41 -18.16
C ASP A 94 -10.06 5.70 -18.06
N ILE A 95 -8.94 5.76 -18.79
CA ILE A 95 -7.98 6.88 -18.74
C ILE A 95 -8.42 8.15 -19.48
N HIS A 96 -9.43 8.07 -20.34
CA HIS A 96 -9.96 9.16 -21.14
C HIS A 96 -11.22 9.78 -20.52
N SER A 97 -11.92 9.04 -19.67
CA SER A 97 -13.13 9.47 -18.98
C SER A 97 -12.88 10.41 -17.80
N SER A 98 -13.82 11.34 -17.58
CA SER A 98 -13.92 12.11 -16.34
C SER A 98 -14.37 11.21 -15.18
N PRO A 99 -13.98 11.50 -13.93
CA PRO A 99 -14.36 10.65 -12.82
C PRO A 99 -15.85 10.78 -12.46
N GLU A 100 -16.47 9.66 -12.12
CA GLU A 100 -17.71 9.64 -11.36
C GLU A 100 -17.42 9.95 -9.89
N ILE A 101 -18.09 10.96 -9.33
CA ILE A 101 -17.95 11.37 -7.94
C ILE A 101 -19.05 10.71 -7.12
N ILE A 102 -18.67 9.84 -6.18
CA ILE A 102 -19.56 9.05 -5.34
C ILE A 102 -19.28 9.39 -3.87
N PRO A 103 -20.21 10.06 -3.15
CA PRO A 103 -20.07 10.32 -1.73
C PRO A 103 -20.05 9.03 -0.90
N ILE A 104 -19.20 8.99 0.12
CA ILE A 104 -19.07 7.85 1.03
C ILE A 104 -19.99 8.06 2.24
N LYS A 105 -20.88 7.10 2.48
CA LYS A 105 -21.68 7.04 3.69
C LYS A 105 -20.80 6.65 4.87
N ASN A 106 -20.87 7.46 5.93
CA ASN A 106 -20.08 7.26 7.14
C ASN A 106 -20.95 7.29 8.40
N LYS A 107 -22.11 6.62 8.40
CA LYS A 107 -23.01 6.58 9.56
C LYS A 107 -23.35 5.14 9.90
N SER A 108 -23.20 4.79 11.18
CA SER A 108 -23.73 3.54 11.74
C SER A 108 -25.20 3.68 12.12
N LEU A 109 -25.88 2.54 12.32
CA LEU A 109 -27.25 2.47 12.86
C LEU A 109 -27.44 3.25 14.18
N LEU A 110 -26.37 3.41 14.96
CA LEU A 110 -26.35 4.14 16.24
C LEU A 110 -26.07 5.65 16.08
N ARG A 111 -26.14 6.21 14.86
CA ARG A 111 -25.87 7.62 14.50
C ARG A 111 -24.45 8.12 14.83
N ARG A 112 -23.50 7.23 15.14
CA ARG A 112 -22.07 7.58 15.24
C ARG A 112 -21.39 7.36 13.90
N ASN A 113 -20.40 8.19 13.60
CA ASN A 113 -19.55 7.99 12.42
C ASN A 113 -18.75 6.69 12.57
N ILE A 114 -18.63 5.93 11.49
CA ILE A 114 -17.91 4.66 11.49
C ILE A 114 -16.41 4.95 11.48
N VAL A 115 -15.95 5.70 10.48
CA VAL A 115 -14.63 6.32 10.47
C VAL A 115 -14.70 7.62 11.29
N PRO A 116 -13.88 7.78 12.35
CA PRO A 116 -13.85 9.01 13.14
C PRO A 116 -13.53 10.24 12.28
N GLU A 117 -14.12 11.40 12.58
CA GLU A 117 -13.93 12.62 11.78
C GLU A 117 -12.48 13.11 11.73
N LYS A 118 -11.71 12.81 12.77
CA LYS A 118 -10.31 13.17 12.87
C LYS A 118 -9.38 12.14 12.25
N ALA A 119 -9.88 10.96 11.87
CA ALA A 119 -9.05 9.92 11.28
C ALA A 119 -8.47 10.41 9.95
N GLN A 120 -7.18 10.16 9.73
CA GLN A 120 -6.45 10.62 8.56
C GLN A 120 -6.04 9.43 7.70
N GLN A 121 -6.36 9.48 6.41
CA GLN A 121 -6.01 8.42 5.47
C GLN A 121 -4.49 8.35 5.28
N ARG A 122 -3.98 7.14 5.09
CA ARG A 122 -2.59 6.89 4.73
C ARG A 122 -2.52 6.28 3.34
N TYR A 123 -1.53 6.72 2.58
CA TYR A 123 -1.42 6.55 1.13
C TYR A 123 -1.01 5.15 0.67
N PHE A 124 -1.07 4.13 1.53
CA PHE A 124 -0.61 2.80 1.17
C PHE A 124 -1.37 2.23 -0.03
N GLN A 125 -0.75 1.25 -0.70
CA GLN A 125 -1.41 0.56 -1.80
C GLN A 125 -2.53 -0.30 -1.26
N ASN A 126 -3.76 0.03 -1.64
CA ASN A 126 -4.94 -0.74 -1.30
C ASN A 126 -5.20 -1.78 -2.39
N ILE A 127 -5.12 -3.05 -2.02
CA ILE A 127 -5.40 -4.16 -2.93
C ILE A 127 -6.69 -4.85 -2.50
N SER A 128 -7.60 -5.05 -3.45
CA SER A 128 -8.78 -5.87 -3.27
C SER A 128 -9.23 -6.49 -4.58
N ASP A 129 -9.60 -7.77 -4.54
CA ASP A 129 -10.30 -8.48 -5.61
C ASP A 129 -11.83 -8.50 -5.39
N SER A 130 -12.33 -7.73 -4.41
CA SER A 130 -13.74 -7.73 -4.01
C SER A 130 -14.36 -6.32 -4.06
N ARG A 131 -15.65 -6.23 -3.69
CA ARG A 131 -16.35 -4.95 -3.51
C ARG A 131 -15.92 -4.18 -2.25
N ILE A 132 -15.15 -4.82 -1.38
CA ILE A 132 -14.67 -4.22 -0.14
C ILE A 132 -13.22 -3.76 -0.36
N ILE A 133 -12.94 -2.49 -0.16
CA ILE A 133 -11.61 -1.91 -0.31
C ILE A 133 -11.07 -1.63 1.09
N PRO A 134 -9.96 -2.26 1.51
CA PRO A 134 -9.36 -1.97 2.81
C PRO A 134 -8.56 -0.66 2.72
N VAL A 135 -8.66 0.18 3.75
CA VAL A 135 -8.00 1.50 3.78
C VAL A 135 -7.41 1.74 5.16
N CYS A 136 -6.16 2.18 5.21
CA CYS A 136 -5.44 2.43 6.45
C CYS A 136 -5.54 3.88 6.92
N PHE A 137 -5.57 4.04 8.25
CA PHE A 137 -5.76 5.32 8.92
C PHE A 137 -4.84 5.50 10.11
N GLU A 138 -4.55 6.76 10.39
CA GLU A 138 -4.24 7.22 11.74
C GLU A 138 -5.49 7.76 12.42
N ASN A 139 -5.56 7.55 13.74
CA ASN A 139 -6.56 8.14 14.58
C ASN A 139 -5.95 8.42 15.95
N GLU A 140 -6.29 9.56 16.55
CA GLU A 140 -5.84 10.05 17.87
C GLU A 140 -4.33 10.37 17.98
N PHE A 141 -3.45 9.52 17.43
CA PHE A 141 -2.00 9.71 17.43
C PHE A 141 -1.45 9.90 16.01
N TYR A 142 -1.09 11.13 15.68
CA TYR A 142 -0.72 11.50 14.32
C TYR A 142 0.80 11.56 14.12
N CYS A 143 1.40 10.47 13.67
CA CYS A 143 2.87 10.30 13.58
C CYS A 143 3.39 9.77 12.23
N GLY A 144 2.53 9.62 11.23
CA GLY A 144 2.88 9.00 9.94
C GLY A 144 2.82 7.46 9.91
N ASN A 145 2.36 6.81 10.99
CA ASN A 145 2.13 5.37 11.07
C ASN A 145 0.63 5.03 11.20
N ALA A 146 0.04 4.37 10.19
CA ALA A 146 -1.31 3.83 10.35
C ALA A 146 -1.33 2.75 11.43
N ARG A 147 -2.33 2.82 12.31
CA ARG A 147 -2.62 1.81 13.35
C ARG A 147 -4.08 1.37 13.34
N CYS A 148 -4.87 1.94 12.44
CA CYS A 148 -6.27 1.60 12.21
C CYS A 148 -6.47 1.25 10.74
N PHE A 149 -7.52 0.48 10.46
CA PHE A 149 -8.01 0.26 9.12
C PHE A 149 -9.54 0.35 9.08
N ALA A 150 -10.08 0.65 7.92
CA ALA A 150 -11.51 0.64 7.64
C ALA A 150 -11.77 -0.15 6.36
N LEU A 151 -12.99 -0.67 6.24
CA LEU A 151 -13.44 -1.41 5.07
C LEU A 151 -14.50 -0.58 4.34
N LEU A 152 -14.21 -0.20 3.10
CA LEU A 152 -15.11 0.55 2.23
C LEU A 152 -15.84 -0.42 1.30
N GLU A 153 -17.16 -0.55 1.45
CA GLU A 153 -17.97 -1.19 0.41
C GLU A 153 -18.18 -0.22 -0.74
N PHE A 154 -17.91 -0.66 -1.96
CA PHE A 154 -18.00 0.16 -3.16
C PHE A 154 -18.69 -0.61 -4.31
N ASP A 155 -19.69 0.04 -4.90
CA ASP A 155 -20.39 -0.42 -6.10
C ASP A 155 -20.65 0.77 -7.03
N VAL A 156 -19.91 0.82 -8.13
CA VAL A 156 -20.02 1.89 -9.13
C VAL A 156 -21.39 1.88 -9.82
N ALA A 157 -21.94 0.71 -10.15
CA ALA A 157 -23.21 0.59 -10.87
C ALA A 157 -24.37 1.11 -10.02
N ALA A 158 -24.32 0.85 -8.70
CA ALA A 158 -25.28 1.37 -7.74
C ALA A 158 -24.95 2.80 -7.26
N LYS A 159 -23.84 3.41 -7.71
CA LYS A 159 -23.31 4.69 -7.20
C LYS A 159 -23.25 4.73 -5.68
N TYR A 160 -22.74 3.65 -5.11
CA TYR A 160 -22.79 3.39 -3.68
C TYR A 160 -21.39 3.23 -3.11
N ALA A 161 -21.14 3.93 -2.01
CA ALA A 161 -19.96 3.79 -1.19
C ALA A 161 -20.33 3.93 0.29
N GLU A 162 -19.89 3.00 1.14
CA GLU A 162 -20.15 3.03 2.59
C GLU A 162 -19.02 2.40 3.39
N TRP A 163 -18.59 3.07 4.46
CA TRP A 163 -17.71 2.47 5.44
C TRP A 163 -18.45 1.39 6.25
N LYS A 164 -17.91 0.17 6.33
CA LYS A 164 -18.55 -0.95 7.03
C LYS A 164 -18.03 -1.12 8.45
N CYS A 165 -16.74 -0.90 8.65
CA CYS A 165 -16.10 -0.94 9.95
C CYS A 165 -14.90 0.01 10.04
N PHE A 166 -14.47 0.25 11.27
CA PHE A 166 -13.21 0.91 11.60
C PHE A 166 -12.61 0.14 12.78
N SER A 167 -11.38 -0.38 12.64
CA SER A 167 -10.80 -1.33 13.59
C SER A 167 -9.28 -1.22 13.66
N THR A 168 -8.72 -1.86 14.68
CA THR A 168 -7.28 -1.99 14.90
C THR A 168 -6.92 -3.47 15.01
N ILE A 169 -5.67 -3.83 14.72
CA ILE A 169 -5.23 -5.23 14.84
C ILE A 169 -4.95 -5.54 16.32
N ASP A 170 -5.43 -6.69 16.79
CA ASP A 170 -5.17 -7.15 18.16
C ASP A 170 -3.69 -7.54 18.32
N LYS A 171 -2.93 -6.69 19.01
CA LYS A 171 -1.50 -6.90 19.22
C LYS A 171 -1.18 -8.12 20.08
N LYS A 172 -2.10 -8.57 20.93
CA LYS A 172 -1.86 -9.67 21.88
C LYS A 172 -1.61 -11.01 21.18
N ALA A 173 -1.93 -11.09 19.88
CA ALA A 173 -1.64 -12.26 19.07
C ALA A 173 -0.14 -12.42 18.71
N PHE A 174 0.67 -11.35 18.85
CA PHE A 174 2.09 -11.37 18.51
C PHE A 174 2.97 -11.65 19.72
N THR A 175 3.96 -12.51 19.55
CA THR A 175 4.83 -13.03 20.60
C THR A 175 5.73 -11.94 21.18
N TYR A 176 6.14 -10.98 20.35
CA TYR A 176 7.11 -9.94 20.73
C TYR A 176 6.49 -8.55 20.86
N GLN A 177 5.18 -8.48 21.11
CA GLN A 177 4.45 -7.24 21.37
C GLN A 177 4.95 -6.54 22.65
N GLU A 178 4.79 -5.21 22.70
CA GLU A 178 5.22 -4.40 23.84
C GLU A 178 4.03 -4.09 24.76
N ASP A 179 4.03 -4.65 25.97
CA ASP A 179 2.98 -4.37 26.97
C ASP A 179 3.02 -2.95 27.55
N SER A 180 4.12 -2.21 27.37
CA SER A 180 4.34 -0.91 28.02
C SER A 180 3.43 0.21 27.50
N HIS A 181 2.76 0.03 26.35
CA HIS A 181 1.85 1.00 25.75
C HIS A 181 0.57 0.32 25.23
N SER A 182 -0.52 1.07 25.07
CA SER A 182 -1.80 0.54 24.59
C SER A 182 -1.97 0.60 23.06
N ASP A 183 -1.01 1.18 22.34
CA ASP A 183 -1.12 1.42 20.90
C ASP A 183 -1.21 0.09 20.13
N ALA A 184 -2.15 0.04 19.18
CA ALA A 184 -2.27 -1.09 18.25
C ALA A 184 -1.05 -1.16 17.31
N PRO A 185 -0.72 -2.32 16.72
CA PRO A 185 0.44 -2.45 15.85
C PRO A 185 0.34 -1.52 14.64
N LYS A 186 1.49 -1.13 14.10
CA LYS A 186 1.51 -0.41 12.84
C LYS A 186 1.01 -1.31 11.71
N ILE A 187 0.34 -0.74 10.73
CA ILE A 187 -0.05 -1.39 9.48
C ILE A 187 0.71 -0.69 8.35
N ASP A 188 1.62 -1.41 7.69
CA ASP A 188 2.35 -0.90 6.52
C ASP A 188 1.56 -1.11 5.23
N SER A 189 0.79 -2.19 5.13
CA SER A 189 -0.10 -2.45 4.01
C SER A 189 -1.20 -3.44 4.41
N ILE A 190 -2.31 -3.38 3.68
CA ILE A 190 -3.48 -4.25 3.87
C ILE A 190 -4.04 -4.66 2.51
N LYS A 191 -4.47 -5.92 2.40
CA LYS A 191 -5.03 -6.50 1.19
C LYS A 191 -6.27 -7.31 1.52
N ILE A 192 -7.25 -7.28 0.62
CA ILE A 192 -8.30 -8.29 0.56
C ILE A 192 -8.02 -9.19 -0.64
N SER A 193 -8.02 -10.50 -0.40
CA SER A 193 -7.95 -11.50 -1.47
C SER A 193 -8.77 -12.72 -1.09
N ASP A 194 -9.59 -13.22 -2.01
CA ASP A 194 -10.47 -14.36 -1.77
C ASP A 194 -11.29 -14.21 -0.47
N LYS A 195 -11.83 -13.01 -0.25
CA LYS A 195 -12.60 -12.61 0.95
C LYS A 195 -11.83 -12.62 2.28
N GLU A 196 -10.53 -12.89 2.25
CA GLU A 196 -9.66 -12.85 3.42
C GLU A 196 -8.92 -11.51 3.50
N ILE A 197 -8.72 -11.01 4.73
CA ILE A 197 -8.00 -9.76 4.97
C ILE A 197 -6.59 -10.10 5.44
N TYR A 198 -5.59 -9.59 4.73
CA TYR A 198 -4.19 -9.75 5.07
C TYR A 198 -3.60 -8.40 5.45
N ALA A 199 -2.77 -8.37 6.49
CA ALA A 199 -2.09 -7.17 6.95
C ALA A 199 -0.61 -7.44 7.16
N PHE A 200 0.23 -6.49 6.75
CA PHE A 200 1.64 -6.48 7.10
C PHE A 200 1.91 -5.49 8.23
N ILE A 201 2.61 -5.97 9.25
CA ILE A 201 2.70 -5.36 10.57
C ILE A 201 4.18 -5.22 10.95
N PRO A 202 4.80 -4.04 10.83
CA PRO A 202 6.19 -3.82 11.21
C PRO A 202 6.32 -3.48 12.71
N GLY A 203 5.73 -4.32 13.56
CA GLY A 203 5.76 -4.18 15.01
C GLY A 203 4.75 -3.16 15.57
N ASP A 204 4.76 -3.03 16.88
CA ASP A 204 3.86 -2.14 17.64
C ASP A 204 4.58 -1.05 18.43
N SER A 205 5.92 -1.03 18.43
CA SER A 205 6.70 -0.02 19.13
C SER A 205 6.23 1.40 18.81
N GLN A 206 5.89 2.19 19.82
CA GLN A 206 5.38 3.54 19.62
C GLN A 206 6.42 4.44 18.93
N THR A 207 7.66 4.34 19.40
CA THR A 207 8.73 5.18 18.89
C THR A 207 9.46 4.52 17.75
N SER A 208 9.62 3.19 17.70
CA SER A 208 10.65 2.51 16.90
C SER A 208 10.19 1.69 15.70
N VAL A 209 8.92 1.77 15.32
CA VAL A 209 8.41 1.22 14.04
C VAL A 209 9.18 1.80 12.84
N ASN A 210 9.52 0.94 11.87
CA ASN A 210 10.27 1.25 10.65
C ASN A 210 11.63 1.96 10.87
N LYS A 211 12.24 1.77 12.05
CA LYS A 211 13.61 2.25 12.33
C LYS A 211 14.34 1.32 13.29
N TRP A 212 15.54 1.73 13.69
CA TRP A 212 16.34 0.93 14.61
C TRP A 212 15.64 0.86 15.96
N GLY A 213 15.55 -0.34 16.52
CA GLY A 213 14.76 -0.61 17.71
C GLY A 213 13.34 -1.11 17.42
N MET A 214 12.98 -1.41 16.16
CA MET A 214 11.77 -2.17 15.85
C MET A 214 11.82 -3.53 16.57
N ASN A 215 10.68 -4.00 17.09
CA ASN A 215 10.62 -5.20 17.92
C ASN A 215 10.37 -6.49 17.14
N TYR A 216 9.47 -6.46 16.15
CA TYR A 216 9.22 -7.58 15.23
C TYR A 216 8.63 -7.05 13.92
N TYR A 217 8.49 -7.93 12.92
CA TYR A 217 7.53 -7.76 11.83
C TYR A 217 6.70 -9.03 11.66
N ALA A 218 5.49 -8.89 11.15
CA ALA A 218 4.58 -10.00 10.91
C ALA A 218 3.74 -9.79 9.66
N LEU A 219 3.33 -10.90 9.05
CA LEU A 219 2.29 -10.97 8.02
C LEU A 219 1.17 -11.85 8.58
N ALA A 220 -0.03 -11.30 8.68
CA ALA A 220 -1.14 -11.99 9.32
C ALA A 220 -2.42 -11.91 8.49
N ARG A 221 -3.24 -12.95 8.61
CA ARG A 221 -4.64 -12.94 8.22
C ARG A 221 -5.47 -12.46 9.41
N VAL A 222 -6.33 -11.48 9.18
CA VAL A 222 -7.12 -10.82 10.21
C VAL A 222 -8.60 -10.82 9.83
N SER A 223 -9.48 -10.72 10.82
CA SER A 223 -10.90 -10.48 10.59
C SER A 223 -11.21 -8.99 10.45
N GLU A 224 -12.45 -8.67 10.07
CA GLU A 224 -12.93 -7.28 9.93
C GLU A 224 -12.85 -6.46 11.21
N ASN A 225 -12.89 -7.11 12.39
CA ASN A 225 -12.71 -6.49 13.69
C ASN A 225 -11.26 -6.52 14.20
N GLY A 226 -10.32 -6.94 13.35
CA GLY A 226 -8.88 -6.90 13.62
C GLY A 226 -8.35 -8.03 14.52
N LYS A 227 -9.15 -9.06 14.81
CA LYS A 227 -8.63 -10.28 15.44
C LYS A 227 -7.69 -11.00 14.47
N VAL A 228 -6.51 -11.37 14.95
CA VAL A 228 -5.57 -12.20 14.18
C VAL A 228 -6.10 -13.63 14.10
N ILE A 229 -6.33 -14.10 12.88
CA ILE A 229 -6.82 -15.46 12.58
C ILE A 229 -5.63 -16.40 12.39
N GLU A 230 -4.60 -15.96 11.65
CA GLU A 230 -3.41 -16.75 11.36
C GLU A 230 -2.20 -15.83 11.18
N LYS A 231 -1.03 -16.25 11.69
CA LYS A 231 0.26 -15.60 11.43
C LYS A 231 0.98 -16.40 10.34
N LEU A 232 1.11 -15.81 9.15
CA LEU A 232 1.82 -16.42 8.03
C LEU A 232 3.33 -16.25 8.19
N ILE A 233 3.74 -15.08 8.69
CA ILE A 233 5.12 -14.76 9.08
C ILE A 233 5.07 -14.05 10.42
N GLU A 234 6.00 -14.39 11.30
CA GLU A 234 6.41 -13.56 12.43
C GLU A 234 7.92 -13.67 12.57
N SER A 235 8.62 -12.53 12.64
CA SER A 235 10.06 -12.52 12.85
C SER A 235 10.41 -12.89 14.29
N ASP A 236 11.66 -13.26 14.53
CA ASP A 236 12.23 -13.27 15.87
C ASP A 236 12.21 -11.87 16.52
N TYR A 237 12.53 -11.81 17.81
CA TYR A 237 12.67 -10.56 18.54
C TYR A 237 13.87 -9.75 18.04
N LEU A 238 13.60 -8.74 17.22
CA LEU A 238 14.63 -7.96 16.51
C LEU A 238 15.52 -7.13 17.44
N LYS A 239 15.08 -6.87 18.68
CA LYS A 239 15.87 -6.15 19.68
C LYS A 239 16.90 -7.01 20.40
N LYS A 240 16.82 -8.34 20.31
CA LYS A 240 17.60 -9.28 21.15
C LYS A 240 19.11 -9.08 21.03
N ASP A 241 19.61 -8.81 19.82
CA ASP A 241 21.06 -8.80 19.55
C ASP A 241 21.62 -7.39 19.32
N GLY A 242 20.82 -6.33 19.51
CA GLY A 242 21.20 -4.94 19.25
C GLY A 242 21.51 -4.61 17.78
N LYS A 243 21.44 -5.59 16.88
CA LYS A 243 21.66 -5.43 15.44
C LYS A 243 20.55 -4.60 14.81
N LYS A 244 20.92 -3.83 13.77
CA LYS A 244 19.95 -3.15 12.91
C LYS A 244 19.28 -4.18 12.01
N GLY A 245 17.96 -4.31 12.11
CA GLY A 245 17.17 -5.22 11.30
C GLY A 245 15.73 -4.76 11.20
N GLY A 246 14.97 -5.39 10.32
CA GLY A 246 13.55 -5.13 10.10
C GLY A 246 13.18 -5.06 8.64
N ILE A 247 11.94 -5.47 8.35
CA ILE A 247 11.39 -5.56 7.01
C ILE A 247 10.07 -4.79 6.99
N ASN A 248 9.87 -3.99 5.95
CA ASN A 248 8.56 -3.46 5.57
C ASN A 248 7.95 -4.39 4.51
N GLY A 249 6.63 -4.49 4.51
CA GLY A 249 5.90 -5.37 3.60
C GLY A 249 4.80 -4.61 2.90
N HIS A 250 4.72 -4.82 1.59
CA HIS A 250 3.81 -4.11 0.71
C HIS A 250 3.09 -5.11 -0.20
N PHE A 251 1.76 -5.17 -0.09
CA PHE A 251 0.96 -6.06 -0.94
C PHE A 251 0.93 -5.60 -2.39
N THR A 252 0.90 -6.58 -3.29
CA THR A 252 0.74 -6.35 -4.73
C THR A 252 -0.64 -6.78 -5.21
N ASP A 253 -0.99 -6.40 -6.43
CA ASP A 253 -2.19 -6.87 -7.16
C ASP A 253 -2.06 -8.34 -7.64
N SER A 254 -1.30 -9.15 -6.90
CA SER A 254 -1.06 -10.58 -7.13
C SER A 254 -0.88 -11.32 -5.79
N GLN A 255 -0.54 -12.61 -5.80
CA GLN A 255 -0.27 -13.35 -4.56
C GLN A 255 1.00 -12.92 -3.80
N TYR A 256 1.77 -11.96 -4.33
CA TYR A 256 3.06 -11.59 -3.74
C TYR A 256 2.95 -10.41 -2.77
N VAL A 257 3.76 -10.47 -1.71
CA VAL A 257 4.08 -9.36 -0.82
C VAL A 257 5.53 -8.96 -1.09
N ILE A 258 5.75 -7.69 -1.42
CA ILE A 258 7.09 -7.13 -1.59
C ILE A 258 7.66 -6.88 -0.20
N MET A 259 8.77 -7.52 0.11
CA MET A 259 9.45 -7.45 1.38
C MET A 259 10.71 -6.60 1.21
N THR A 260 10.72 -5.43 1.84
CA THR A 260 11.80 -4.45 1.70
C THR A 260 12.59 -4.32 3.00
N PRO A 261 13.89 -4.60 2.99
CA PRO A 261 14.76 -4.40 4.14
C PRO A 261 14.86 -2.92 4.54
N LEU A 262 14.77 -2.64 5.84
CA LEU A 262 14.95 -1.30 6.39
C LEU A 262 16.41 -0.82 6.30
N PHE A 263 17.37 -1.75 6.37
CA PHE A 263 18.79 -1.43 6.47
C PHE A 263 19.61 -2.13 5.39
N LYS A 264 20.48 -1.38 4.71
CA LYS A 264 21.40 -1.97 3.72
C LYS A 264 22.40 -2.97 4.30
N THR A 265 22.59 -2.95 5.62
CA THR A 265 23.52 -3.81 6.34
C THR A 265 22.88 -5.08 6.89
N ASP A 266 21.59 -5.30 6.64
CA ASP A 266 20.95 -6.56 7.03
C ASP A 266 21.36 -7.73 6.13
N ASP A 267 20.84 -8.91 6.46
CA ASP A 267 21.16 -10.16 5.76
C ASP A 267 20.76 -10.14 4.28
N TRP A 268 19.79 -9.30 3.90
CA TRP A 268 19.34 -9.13 2.51
C TRP A 268 20.13 -8.05 1.78
N LYS A 269 21.06 -7.38 2.47
CA LYS A 269 21.97 -6.35 1.92
C LYS A 269 21.23 -5.23 1.21
N GLY A 270 20.06 -4.87 1.73
CA GLY A 270 19.20 -3.83 1.15
C GLY A 270 18.41 -4.25 -0.10
N LYS A 271 18.40 -5.53 -0.49
CA LYS A 271 17.66 -6.03 -1.66
C LYS A 271 16.24 -6.46 -1.29
N GLN A 272 15.28 -6.08 -2.13
CA GLN A 272 13.91 -6.56 -2.01
C GLN A 272 13.81 -8.05 -2.33
N LYS A 273 12.90 -8.73 -1.64
CA LYS A 273 12.41 -10.07 -1.97
C LYS A 273 10.90 -10.03 -2.13
N VAL A 274 10.33 -11.08 -2.69
CA VAL A 274 8.88 -11.29 -2.63
C VAL A 274 8.55 -12.52 -1.80
N PHE A 275 7.47 -12.45 -1.04
CA PHE A 275 6.88 -13.58 -0.34
C PHE A 275 5.57 -13.96 -1.02
N SER A 276 5.38 -15.24 -1.33
CA SER A 276 4.15 -15.76 -1.94
C SER A 276 3.13 -16.15 -0.86
N LEU A 277 1.93 -15.57 -0.89
CA LEU A 277 0.85 -15.94 0.02
C LEU A 277 0.40 -17.39 -0.15
N GLY A 278 0.45 -17.92 -1.38
CA GLY A 278 0.00 -19.28 -1.70
C GLY A 278 1.02 -20.34 -1.31
N THR A 279 2.28 -20.18 -1.72
CA THR A 279 3.34 -21.18 -1.47
C THR A 279 4.04 -20.99 -0.14
N ARG A 280 3.93 -19.80 0.48
CA ARG A 280 4.64 -19.40 1.70
C ARG A 280 6.16 -19.39 1.56
N GLU A 281 6.64 -19.14 0.34
CA GLU A 281 8.07 -19.12 0.03
C GLU A 281 8.55 -17.71 -0.31
N TYR A 282 9.82 -17.46 0.01
CA TYR A 282 10.54 -16.28 -0.44
C TYR A 282 11.20 -16.53 -1.79
N SER A 283 11.15 -15.51 -2.64
CA SER A 283 11.85 -15.48 -3.93
C SER A 283 12.68 -14.22 -4.06
N ASP A 284 13.90 -14.37 -4.58
CA ASP A 284 14.73 -13.24 -4.96
C ASP A 284 14.20 -12.60 -6.25
N ILE A 285 14.56 -11.34 -6.49
CA ILE A 285 14.19 -10.59 -7.69
C ILE A 285 15.47 -10.35 -8.50
N THR A 286 15.45 -10.73 -9.78
CA THR A 286 16.55 -10.48 -10.71
C THR A 286 16.16 -9.44 -11.73
N PHE A 287 16.67 -8.22 -11.54
CA PHE A 287 16.51 -7.11 -12.46
C PHE A 287 17.42 -7.25 -13.71
N PRO A 288 17.01 -6.71 -14.87
CA PRO A 288 17.90 -6.56 -16.01
C PRO A 288 19.14 -5.70 -15.69
N LYS A 289 20.18 -5.88 -16.51
CA LYS A 289 21.43 -5.10 -16.39
C LYS A 289 21.10 -3.59 -16.43
N GLY A 290 21.67 -2.84 -15.48
CA GLY A 290 21.45 -1.40 -15.35
C GLY A 290 20.24 -1.00 -14.49
N MET A 291 19.35 -1.94 -14.14
CA MET A 291 18.11 -1.64 -13.41
C MET A 291 18.18 -1.98 -11.91
N SER A 292 19.35 -2.30 -11.38
CA SER A 292 19.52 -2.75 -9.99
C SER A 292 19.20 -1.70 -8.92
N LYS A 293 19.03 -0.43 -9.30
CA LYS A 293 18.62 0.66 -8.41
C LYS A 293 17.09 0.84 -8.36
N HIS A 294 16.36 0.20 -9.27
CA HIS A 294 14.91 0.26 -9.25
C HIS A 294 14.37 -0.49 -8.03
N LYS A 295 13.23 -0.02 -7.53
CA LYS A 295 12.42 -0.71 -6.54
C LYS A 295 11.22 -1.31 -7.23
N LEU A 296 10.89 -2.54 -6.87
CA LEU A 296 9.62 -3.15 -7.22
C LEU A 296 8.51 -2.44 -6.44
N GLU A 297 7.49 -1.99 -7.16
CA GLU A 297 6.33 -1.25 -6.62
C GLU A 297 5.07 -2.11 -6.63
N ASN A 298 4.88 -2.92 -7.67
CA ASN A 298 3.69 -3.76 -7.81
C ASN A 298 3.94 -4.96 -8.73
N ILE A 299 3.14 -6.01 -8.55
CA ILE A 299 3.03 -7.17 -9.42
C ILE A 299 1.54 -7.42 -9.67
N ALA A 300 1.16 -7.56 -10.93
CA ALA A 300 -0.19 -7.87 -11.37
C ALA A 300 -0.12 -8.93 -12.48
N GLY A 301 -0.53 -10.16 -12.16
CA GLY A 301 -0.30 -11.31 -13.03
C GLY A 301 1.19 -11.53 -13.29
N GLU A 302 1.57 -11.56 -14.57
CA GLU A 302 2.96 -11.72 -15.02
C GLU A 302 3.70 -10.39 -15.22
N ILE A 303 3.04 -9.26 -14.99
CA ILE A 303 3.62 -7.94 -15.18
C ILE A 303 4.02 -7.36 -13.83
N CYS A 304 5.19 -6.73 -13.78
CA CYS A 304 5.60 -5.96 -12.62
C CYS A 304 5.92 -4.50 -12.97
N LEU A 305 5.69 -3.64 -11.99
CA LEU A 305 5.96 -2.22 -12.04
C LEU A 305 7.11 -1.89 -11.10
N THR A 306 8.07 -1.10 -11.59
CA THR A 306 9.21 -0.66 -10.78
C THR A 306 9.41 0.84 -10.91
N SER A 307 10.05 1.44 -9.91
CA SER A 307 10.40 2.85 -9.90
C SER A 307 11.88 3.09 -9.61
N LEU A 308 12.42 4.19 -10.12
CA LEU A 308 13.71 4.73 -9.70
C LEU A 308 13.47 6.10 -9.07
N PHE A 309 13.86 6.22 -7.80
CA PHE A 309 13.91 7.50 -7.10
C PHE A 309 15.36 7.98 -7.02
N ASP A 310 15.60 9.22 -7.46
CA ASP A 310 16.86 9.93 -7.33
C ASP A 310 16.59 11.43 -7.17
N ARG A 311 16.45 11.86 -5.90
CA ARG A 311 16.00 13.22 -5.51
C ARG A 311 14.68 13.63 -6.17
N GLY A 312 13.81 12.65 -6.41
CA GLY A 312 12.56 12.76 -7.17
C GLY A 312 12.30 11.45 -7.94
N LEU A 313 11.06 11.22 -8.31
CA LEU A 313 10.67 10.08 -9.14
C LEU A 313 11.20 10.30 -10.55
N LYS A 314 12.20 9.51 -10.93
CA LYS A 314 12.97 9.71 -12.16
C LYS A 314 12.55 8.75 -13.27
N GLU A 315 12.27 7.50 -12.92
CA GLU A 315 11.89 6.48 -13.91
C GLU A 315 10.78 5.60 -13.36
N ILE A 316 9.87 5.19 -14.24
CA ILE A 316 8.94 4.09 -14.01
C ILE A 316 9.16 3.07 -15.13
N ALA A 317 9.09 1.79 -14.81
CA ALA A 317 9.26 0.74 -15.80
C ALA A 317 8.31 -0.44 -15.58
N LEU A 318 7.81 -0.99 -16.69
CA LEU A 318 7.07 -2.24 -16.75
C LEU A 318 8.00 -3.37 -17.20
N TYR A 319 7.85 -4.52 -16.58
CA TYR A 319 8.56 -5.75 -16.94
C TYR A 319 7.59 -6.92 -16.98
N ASN A 320 7.93 -7.95 -17.74
CA ASN A 320 7.39 -9.29 -17.57
C ASN A 320 8.23 -10.07 -16.56
N ILE A 321 7.57 -10.95 -15.81
CA ILE A 321 8.18 -11.98 -14.98
C ILE A 321 8.34 -13.23 -15.85
N ASN A 322 9.58 -13.62 -16.10
CA ASN A 322 9.89 -14.90 -16.73
C ASN A 322 10.09 -15.93 -15.62
N ASN A 323 9.29 -16.99 -15.65
CA ASN A 323 9.48 -18.17 -14.79
C ASN A 323 10.60 -19.06 -15.32
#